data_AF-A0A1M3N5I0-F1
#
_entry.id   AF-A0A1M3N5I0-F1
#
_cell.length_a   1.000
_cell.length_b   1.000
_cell.length_c   1.000
_cell.angle_alpha   90.00
_cell.angle_beta   90.00
_cell.angle_gamma   90.00
#
_symmetry.space_group_name_H-M   'P 1'
#
loop_
_entity.id
_entity.type
_entity.pdbx_description
1 polymer ?
#
loop_
_entity_poly.entity_id
_entity_poly.type
_entity_poly.pdbx_seq_one_letter_code
_entity_poly.pdbx_strand_id
1 'polypeptide(L)'
;MTTSADQKRRYSRQTRLAEIGERGQAKLCAATVAVQSSGFVRTIEHRYVSRAGMTVTEGAEAVSPAHVDRAADIASLGLRHAPAREVAEGALRALAAIRSVLGEGRE
;
A
#
# COMPACT_ATOMS: atom_id res chain seq x y z
N MET A 1 13.79 14.53 9.89
CA MET A 1 13.85 13.07 10.16
C MET A 1 12.81 12.73 11.22
N THR A 2 11.90 11.80 10.96
CA THR A 2 10.90 11.35 11.97
C THR A 2 11.61 10.49 13.00
N THR A 3 11.44 10.77 14.29
CA THR A 3 12.07 9.97 15.35
C THR A 3 11.41 8.59 15.47
N SER A 4 12.11 7.61 16.06
CA SER A 4 11.52 6.30 16.36
C SER A 4 10.26 6.42 17.25
N ALA A 5 10.25 7.36 18.19
CA ALA A 5 9.10 7.62 19.06
C ALA A 5 7.89 8.16 18.27
N ASP A 6 8.12 9.05 17.30
CA ASP A 6 7.07 9.55 16.41
C ASP A 6 6.50 8.46 15.51
N GLN A 7 7.34 7.56 15.01
CA GLN A 7 6.90 6.40 14.24
C GLN A 7 6.01 5.48 15.09
N LYS A 8 6.42 5.16 16.33
CA LYS A 8 5.62 4.35 17.26
C LYS A 8 4.25 4.98 17.52
N ARG A 9 4.19 6.30 17.74
CA ARG A 9 2.91 7.01 17.93
C ARG A 9 2.04 6.93 16.67
N ARG A 10 2.61 7.26 15.51
CA ARG A 10 1.93 7.30 14.21
C ARG A 10 1.34 5.95 13.80
N TYR A 11 2.07 4.87 14.02
CA TYR A 11 1.69 3.52 13.57
C TYR A 11 1.10 2.64 14.68
N SER A 12 0.87 3.19 15.87
CA SER A 12 0.35 2.47 17.04
C SER A 12 -0.93 1.67 16.79
N ARG A 13 -1.79 2.10 15.86
CA ARG A 13 -2.99 1.35 15.47
C ARG A 13 -2.68 0.21 14.50
N GLN A 14 -1.73 0.40 13.59
CA GLN A 14 -1.31 -0.61 12.62
C GLN A 14 -0.56 -1.74 13.32
N THR A 15 0.33 -1.44 14.27
CA THR A 15 1.12 -2.43 15.01
C THR A 15 0.30 -3.33 15.94
N ARG A 16 -0.97 -2.99 16.22
CA ARG A 16 -1.90 -3.85 16.99
C ARG A 16 -2.49 -4.99 16.15
N LEU A 17 -2.40 -4.90 14.82
CA LEU A 17 -2.84 -5.96 13.92
C LEU A 17 -1.83 -7.10 13.96
N ALA A 18 -2.31 -8.34 14.09
CA ALA A 18 -1.45 -9.53 14.24
C ALA A 18 -0.58 -9.76 13.01
N GLU A 19 -1.12 -9.47 11.83
CA GLU A 19 -0.47 -9.55 10.52
C GLU A 19 0.63 -8.49 10.33
N ILE A 20 0.57 -7.35 11.06
CA ILE A 20 1.59 -6.30 10.96
C ILE A 20 2.58 -6.41 12.13
N GLY A 21 2.11 -6.26 13.37
CA GLY A 21 2.97 -6.18 14.55
C GLY A 21 4.06 -5.10 14.45
N GLU A 22 5.01 -5.08 15.40
CA GLU A 22 6.15 -4.16 15.32
C GLU A 22 7.10 -4.52 14.16
N ARG A 23 7.32 -5.82 13.94
CA ARG A 23 8.23 -6.32 12.90
C ARG A 23 7.73 -6.00 11.49
N GLY A 24 6.45 -6.22 11.20
CA GLY A 24 5.87 -5.88 9.90
C GLY A 24 5.84 -4.38 9.67
N GLN A 25 5.54 -3.59 10.70
CA GLN A 25 5.62 -2.13 10.58
C GLN A 25 7.04 -1.66 10.29
N ALA A 26 8.06 -2.26 10.92
CA ALA A 26 9.45 -1.95 10.63
C ALA A 26 9.82 -2.27 9.17
N LYS A 27 9.36 -3.42 8.62
CA LYS A 27 9.51 -3.75 7.20
C LYS A 27 8.87 -2.71 6.29
N LEU A 28 7.63 -2.30 6.59
CA LEU A 28 6.90 -1.28 5.81
C LEU A 28 7.66 0.06 5.82
N CYS A 29 8.16 0.50 6.97
CA CYS A 29 8.94 1.73 7.08
C CYS A 29 10.29 1.69 6.35
N ALA A 30 10.88 0.50 6.19
CA ALA A 30 12.13 0.32 5.47
C ALA A 30 11.94 0.15 3.95
N ALA A 31 10.71 -0.06 3.49
CA ALA A 31 10.42 -0.35 2.09
C ALA A 31 10.25 0.93 1.26
N THR A 32 10.77 0.87 0.03
CA THR A 32 10.56 1.84 -1.03
C THR A 32 9.77 1.19 -2.17
N VAL A 33 8.65 1.78 -2.55
CA VAL A 33 7.75 1.25 -3.58
C VAL A 33 7.57 2.25 -4.74
N ALA A 34 7.41 1.72 -5.94
CA ALA A 34 7.04 2.50 -7.12
C ALA A 34 5.53 2.41 -7.34
N VAL A 35 4.89 3.56 -7.45
CA VAL A 35 3.46 3.64 -7.81
C VAL A 35 3.37 3.76 -9.33
N GLN A 36 2.84 2.71 -9.98
CA GLN A 36 2.77 2.59 -11.44
C GLN A 36 1.44 3.12 -12.03
N SER A 37 0.44 3.40 -11.20
CA SER A 37 -0.84 3.94 -11.65
C SER A 37 -0.76 5.42 -12.01
N SER A 38 -1.78 5.92 -12.72
CA SER A 38 -1.90 7.31 -13.15
C SER A 38 -3.18 7.96 -12.60
N GLY A 39 -3.30 9.29 -12.77
CA GLY A 39 -4.51 10.04 -12.42
C GLY A 39 -4.93 9.92 -10.94
N PHE A 40 -6.23 9.75 -10.72
CA PHE A 40 -6.79 9.67 -9.37
C PHE A 40 -6.44 8.35 -8.66
N VAL A 41 -6.34 7.25 -9.41
CA VAL A 41 -5.87 5.95 -8.90
C VAL A 41 -4.50 6.09 -8.24
N ARG A 42 -3.56 6.78 -8.91
CA ARG A 42 -2.21 7.11 -8.36
C ARG A 42 -2.28 7.83 -7.04
N THR A 43 -3.18 8.81 -6.94
CA THR A 43 -3.35 9.62 -5.73
C THR A 43 -3.78 8.75 -4.55
N ILE A 44 -4.69 7.80 -4.78
CA ILE A 44 -5.17 6.88 -3.75
C ILE A 44 -4.09 5.86 -3.40
N GLU A 45 -3.48 5.21 -4.39
CA GLU A 45 -2.42 4.24 -4.16
C GLU A 45 -1.28 4.84 -3.34
N HIS A 46 -0.73 5.97 -3.81
CA HIS A 46 0.32 6.73 -3.11
C HIS A 46 -0.10 7.05 -1.67
N ARG A 47 -1.31 7.57 -1.47
CA ARG A 47 -1.79 7.95 -0.13
C ARG A 47 -1.76 6.76 0.82
N TYR A 48 -2.25 5.60 0.39
CA TYR A 48 -2.32 4.42 1.26
C TYR A 48 -0.92 3.88 1.57
N VAL A 49 -0.03 3.74 0.57
CA VAL A 49 1.32 3.21 0.80
C VAL A 49 2.16 4.14 1.70
N SER A 50 2.08 5.46 1.50
CA SER A 50 2.77 6.42 2.38
C SER A 50 2.19 6.46 3.79
N ARG A 51 0.89 6.18 3.95
CA ARG A 51 0.24 6.11 5.28
C ARG A 51 0.53 4.80 6.01
N ALA A 52 0.81 3.72 5.27
CA ALA A 52 1.36 2.48 5.82
C ALA A 52 2.83 2.62 6.25
N GLY A 53 3.51 3.68 5.81
CA GLY A 53 4.86 4.04 6.25
C GLY A 53 5.96 3.84 5.21
N MET A 54 5.61 3.35 4.02
CA MET A 54 6.56 3.15 2.93
C MET A 54 6.99 4.47 2.29
N THR A 55 8.20 4.49 1.76
CA THR A 55 8.69 5.56 0.90
C THR A 55 8.21 5.32 -0.52
N VAL A 56 7.70 6.35 -1.19
CA VAL A 56 7.31 6.25 -2.61
C VAL A 56 8.41 6.88 -3.46
N THR A 57 8.82 6.20 -4.51
CA THR A 57 9.73 6.73 -5.52
C THR A 57 9.10 6.64 -6.91
N GLU A 58 9.59 7.48 -7.82
CA GLU A 58 9.24 7.46 -9.24
C GLU A 58 10.29 6.69 -10.07
N GLY A 59 11.36 6.19 -9.45
CA GLY A 59 12.49 5.52 -10.12
C GLY A 59 12.41 3.99 -10.19
N ALA A 60 13.18 3.40 -11.12
CA ALA A 60 13.24 1.97 -11.41
C ALA A 60 13.85 1.08 -10.30
N GLU A 61 14.43 1.66 -9.24
CA GLU A 61 15.04 0.91 -8.13
C GLU A 61 14.04 0.53 -7.02
N ALA A 62 12.76 0.82 -7.17
CA ALA A 62 11.77 0.45 -6.18
C ALA A 62 11.47 -1.05 -6.21
N VAL A 63 11.05 -1.60 -5.06
CA VAL A 63 10.36 -2.88 -5.04
C VAL A 63 9.07 -2.66 -5.84
N SER A 64 9.03 -3.16 -7.08
CA SER A 64 7.79 -3.22 -7.83
C SER A 64 6.89 -4.19 -7.08
N PRO A 65 5.77 -3.76 -6.49
CA PRO A 65 4.76 -4.69 -6.05
C PRO A 65 4.45 -5.61 -7.23
N ALA A 66 4.28 -6.91 -6.99
CA ALA A 66 3.78 -7.80 -8.03
C ALA A 66 2.61 -7.11 -8.71
N HIS A 67 2.69 -6.94 -10.04
CA HIS A 67 1.62 -6.31 -10.80
C HIS A 67 0.43 -7.26 -10.73
N VAL A 68 -0.44 -7.06 -9.74
CA VAL A 68 -1.65 -7.86 -9.64
C VAL A 68 -2.69 -7.16 -10.48
N ASP A 69 -3.09 -7.79 -11.58
CA ASP A 69 -4.28 -7.40 -12.30
C ASP A 69 -5.49 -7.62 -11.38
N ARG A 70 -5.98 -6.52 -10.81
CA ARG A 70 -7.11 -6.50 -9.87
C ARG A 70 -8.42 -6.15 -10.59
N ALA A 71 -8.49 -6.19 -11.91
CA ALA A 71 -9.71 -5.87 -12.64
C ALA A 71 -10.88 -6.78 -12.21
N ALA A 72 -10.62 -8.08 -12.02
CA ALA A 72 -11.60 -9.03 -11.52
C ALA A 72 -12.04 -8.70 -10.08
N ASP A 73 -11.11 -8.33 -9.20
CA ASP A 73 -11.40 -7.94 -7.82
C ASP A 73 -12.26 -6.67 -7.78
N ILE A 74 -11.95 -5.66 -8.59
CA ILE A 74 -12.72 -4.40 -8.68
C ILE A 74 -14.13 -4.69 -9.20
N ALA A 75 -14.27 -5.54 -10.22
CA ALA A 75 -15.56 -5.94 -10.75
C ALA A 75 -16.42 -6.66 -9.69
N SER A 76 -15.80 -7.49 -8.86
CA SER A 76 -16.48 -8.22 -7.77
C SER A 76 -17.08 -7.30 -6.68
N LEU A 77 -16.58 -6.06 -6.54
CA LEU A 77 -17.06 -5.11 -5.54
C LEU A 77 -18.43 -4.49 -5.89
N GLY A 78 -18.97 -4.72 -7.09
CA GLY A 78 -20.29 -4.21 -7.49
C GLY A 78 -20.39 -2.67 -7.55
N LEU A 79 -19.25 -1.99 -7.73
CA LEU A 79 -19.17 -0.53 -7.69
C LEU A 79 -19.74 0.08 -8.98
N ARG A 80 -20.84 0.82 -8.82
CA ARG A 80 -21.59 1.42 -9.94
C ARG A 80 -20.95 2.68 -10.51
N HIS A 81 -20.30 3.47 -9.66
CA HIS A 81 -19.79 4.79 -10.03
C HIS A 81 -18.31 4.74 -10.42
N ALA A 82 -17.95 5.40 -11.52
CA ALA A 82 -16.57 5.44 -12.01
C ALA A 82 -15.56 5.95 -10.94
N PRO A 83 -15.82 7.05 -10.19
CA PRO A 83 -14.90 7.49 -9.15
C PRO A 83 -14.71 6.47 -8.03
N ALA A 84 -15.75 5.71 -7.68
CA ALA A 84 -15.65 4.67 -6.66
C ALA A 84 -14.75 3.51 -7.13
N ARG A 85 -14.80 3.17 -8.41
CA ARG A 85 -13.91 2.16 -9.02
C ARG A 85 -12.44 2.61 -9.00
N GLU A 86 -12.16 3.88 -9.28
CA GLU A 86 -10.79 4.41 -9.21
C GLU A 86 -10.23 4.38 -7.77
N VAL A 87 -11.06 4.70 -6.77
CA VAL A 87 -10.66 4.56 -5.36
C VAL A 87 -10.37 3.11 -5.00
N ALA A 88 -11.25 2.19 -5.42
CA ALA A 88 -11.05 0.76 -5.15
C ALA A 88 -9.80 0.23 -5.83
N GLU A 89 -9.53 0.62 -7.08
CA GLU A 89 -8.31 0.24 -7.79
C GLU A 89 -7.06 0.71 -7.04
N GLY A 90 -7.00 1.99 -6.65
CA GLY A 90 -5.84 2.52 -5.94
C GLY A 90 -5.64 1.85 -4.57
N ALA A 91 -6.74 1.57 -3.85
CA ALA A 91 -6.70 0.88 -2.56
C ALA A 91 -6.23 -0.58 -2.69
N LEU A 92 -6.70 -1.31 -3.72
CA LEU A 92 -6.32 -2.70 -3.96
C LEU A 92 -4.86 -2.82 -4.41
N ARG A 93 -4.38 -1.90 -5.27
CA ARG A 93 -2.96 -1.81 -5.64
C ARG A 93 -2.08 -1.55 -4.41
N ALA A 94 -2.47 -0.59 -3.56
CA ALA A 94 -1.74 -0.32 -2.32
C ALA A 94 -1.76 -1.52 -1.36
N LEU A 95 -2.89 -2.23 -1.24
CA LEU A 95 -3.00 -3.44 -0.42
C LEU A 95 -2.08 -4.55 -0.94
N ALA A 96 -1.99 -4.73 -2.26
CA ALA A 96 -1.06 -5.68 -2.87
C ALA A 96 0.40 -5.34 -2.53
N ALA A 97 0.78 -4.05 -2.60
CA ALA A 97 2.10 -3.59 -2.19
C ALA A 97 2.39 -3.87 -0.70
N ILE A 98 1.45 -3.54 0.19
CA ILE A 98 1.59 -3.79 1.63
C ILE A 98 1.80 -5.28 1.90
N ARG A 99 0.97 -6.15 1.31
CA ARG A 99 1.10 -7.60 1.48
C ARG A 99 2.40 -8.15 0.91
N SER A 100 2.85 -7.65 -0.24
CA SER A 100 4.13 -8.01 -0.85
C SER A 100 5.30 -7.70 0.09
N VAL A 101 5.31 -6.52 0.73
CA VAL A 101 6.36 -6.14 1.69
C VAL A 101 6.31 -6.97 2.97
N LEU A 102 5.10 -7.34 3.43
CA LEU A 102 4.94 -8.19 4.61
C LEU A 102 5.33 -9.65 4.35
N GLY A 103 5.31 -10.08 3.08
CA GLY A 103 5.56 -11.47 2.65
C GLY A 103 4.28 -12.33 2.62
N GLU A 104 3.12 -11.70 2.50
CA GLU A 104 1.79 -12.32 2.52
C GLU A 104 1.18 -12.46 1.11
N GLY A 105 2.00 -12.40 0.06
CA GLY A 105 1.53 -12.56 -1.32
C GLY A 105 0.97 -13.97 -1.55
N ARG A 106 -0.34 -14.08 -1.75
CA ARG A 106 -0.91 -15.26 -2.43
C ARG A 106 -0.52 -15.19 -3.91
N GLU A 107 0.08 -16.27 -4.41
CA GLU A 107 0.17 -16.59 -5.84
C GLU A 107 -1.22 -16.68 -6.47
#